data_AF-A0A6I0LNQ8-F1
#
_entry.id   AF-A0A6I0LNQ8-F1
#
_cell.length_a   1.000
_cell.length_b   1.000
_cell.length_c   1.000
_cell.angle_alpha   90.00
_cell.angle_beta   90.00
_cell.angle_gamma   90.00
#
_symmetry.space_group_name_H-M   'P 1'
#
loop_
_entity.id
_entity.type
_entity.pdbx_description
1 polymer ?
#
loop_
_entity_poly.entity_id
_entity_poly.type
_entity_poly.pdbx_seq_one_letter_code
_entity_poly.pdbx_strand_id
1 'polypeptide(L)'
;MKNQIYSRSVTIRDNNMNRWCIEFEVREAGPYTRRNVDTLEEFEEHFEVSVCGEGGCVSGQCYDDIAPRTPGQKDLLDFWNKYHCCGMRGGTKAQDEYLHGEQYKKDFDGFVNLFSGYDKNFRKQFDNTSFNIMCKFYQIQPEHMAVLRSVIAKYIKNNPIEYILGLDTKRLKHDINDLYVKYIFLAIRGLYIDKGFKYGADWLYLPIPEDVCKRIDALCEMLQNEEKELSQSLAVSGDFNMAGDFEATKDIIEKVMEMRDCDEEEAKRFVALGIHLQLTFSDLDDTFQSNDDCLYEANGTEYYIGTEKELEQIASDRVYDDDEYEYFWREAVAAKSTTDSLKDWLKLVLQDGWCNILNSYDGKYESYNIDGEYICVSRR
;
A
#
# COMPACT_ATOMS: atom_id res chain seq x y z
N MET A 1 20.01 -20.35 4.71
CA MET A 1 18.79 -19.92 3.99
C MET A 1 17.64 -20.67 4.62
N LYS A 2 16.63 -19.99 5.18
CA LYS A 2 15.40 -20.65 5.64
C LYS A 2 14.72 -21.26 4.41
N ASN A 3 14.26 -22.50 4.50
CA ASN A 3 13.62 -23.16 3.36
C ASN A 3 12.20 -22.62 3.22
N GLN A 4 11.94 -21.89 2.13
CA GLN A 4 10.58 -21.69 1.66
C GLN A 4 9.99 -23.08 1.40
N ILE A 5 8.87 -23.38 2.06
CA ILE A 5 8.21 -24.70 1.96
C ILE A 5 6.98 -24.64 1.07
N TYR A 6 6.47 -23.44 0.80
CA TYR A 6 5.28 -23.23 -0.02
C TYR A 6 5.27 -21.81 -0.58
N SER A 7 4.88 -21.66 -1.85
CA SER A 7 4.40 -20.40 -2.42
C SER A 7 3.24 -20.69 -3.36
N ARG A 8 2.30 -19.75 -3.40
CA ARG A 8 1.18 -19.73 -4.33
C ARG A 8 0.81 -18.28 -4.60
N SER A 9 0.41 -17.98 -5.82
CA SER A 9 -0.13 -16.68 -6.19
C SER A 9 -1.53 -16.78 -6.74
N VAL A 10 -2.26 -15.67 -6.67
CA VAL A 10 -3.58 -15.50 -7.26
C VAL A 10 -3.73 -14.08 -7.77
N THR A 11 -4.37 -13.93 -8.93
CA THR A 11 -4.74 -12.64 -9.48
C THR A 11 -6.23 -12.43 -9.28
N ILE A 12 -6.63 -11.24 -8.83
CA ILE A 12 -8.03 -10.87 -8.63
C ILE A 12 -8.32 -9.47 -9.22
N ARG A 13 -9.59 -9.18 -9.49
CA ARG A 13 -10.09 -7.83 -9.71
C ARG A 13 -11.00 -7.43 -8.56
N ASP A 14 -10.65 -6.31 -7.94
CA ASP A 14 -11.41 -5.77 -6.81
C ASP A 14 -12.71 -5.09 -7.27
N ASN A 15 -13.42 -4.42 -6.36
CA ASN A 15 -14.68 -3.76 -6.66
C ASN A 15 -14.55 -2.55 -7.60
N ASN A 16 -13.35 -1.98 -7.71
CA ASN A 16 -13.03 -0.90 -8.64
C ASN A 16 -12.45 -1.43 -9.96
N MET A 17 -12.44 -2.75 -10.14
CA MET A 17 -11.82 -3.45 -11.27
C MET A 17 -10.30 -3.25 -11.34
N ASN A 18 -9.67 -2.86 -10.23
CA ASN A 18 -8.22 -2.85 -10.14
C ASN A 18 -7.70 -4.29 -10.08
N ARG A 19 -6.67 -4.59 -10.88
CA ARG A 19 -6.06 -5.91 -10.89
C ARG A 19 -4.98 -6.00 -9.82
N TRP A 20 -5.06 -7.05 -9.02
CA TRP A 20 -4.13 -7.34 -7.93
C TRP A 20 -3.52 -8.72 -8.13
N CYS A 21 -2.20 -8.80 -8.17
CA CYS A 21 -1.45 -10.04 -8.03
C CYS A 21 -1.05 -10.21 -6.56
N ILE A 22 -1.57 -11.24 -5.89
CA ILE A 22 -1.23 -11.56 -4.50
C ILE A 22 -0.35 -12.80 -4.49
N GLU A 23 0.78 -12.72 -3.79
CA GLU A 23 1.67 -13.84 -3.54
C GLU A 23 1.67 -14.19 -2.05
N PHE A 24 1.50 -15.48 -1.78
CA PHE A 24 1.62 -16.08 -0.45
C PHE A 24 2.91 -16.88 -0.38
N GLU A 25 3.65 -16.71 0.70
CA GLU A 25 4.79 -17.55 1.02
C GLU A 25 4.66 -18.11 2.44
N VAL A 26 4.97 -19.40 2.59
CA VAL A 26 5.16 -20.02 3.90
C VAL A 26 6.59 -20.54 3.97
N ARG A 27 7.28 -20.15 5.03
CA ARG A 27 8.66 -20.54 5.30
C ARG A 27 8.71 -21.36 6.57
N GLU A 28 9.54 -22.39 6.56
CA GLU A 28 9.89 -23.07 7.80
C GLU A 28 10.79 -22.14 8.62
N ALA A 29 10.34 -21.87 9.83
CA ALA A 29 11.07 -21.15 10.85
C ALA A 29 11.66 -22.17 11.85
N GLY A 30 12.83 -21.85 12.39
CA GLY A 30 13.29 -22.57 13.58
C GLY A 30 12.29 -22.35 14.73
N PRO A 31 12.26 -23.22 15.77
CA PRO A 31 11.33 -23.04 16.88
C PRO A 31 11.57 -21.67 17.53
N TYR A 32 10.63 -20.76 17.31
CA TYR A 32 10.63 -19.44 17.92
C TYR A 32 9.68 -19.44 19.10
N THR A 33 10.19 -19.19 20.29
CA THR A 33 9.35 -18.88 21.45
C THR A 33 8.71 -17.51 21.21
N ARG A 34 7.38 -17.49 21.09
CA ARG A 34 6.57 -16.29 20.86
C ARG A 34 5.51 -16.17 21.94
N ARG A 35 4.96 -14.97 22.13
CA ARG A 35 3.88 -14.71 23.08
C ARG A 35 2.56 -14.50 22.36
N ASN A 36 1.53 -15.23 22.75
CA ASN A 36 0.20 -15.17 22.14
C ASN A 36 -0.49 -13.83 22.46
N VAL A 37 -1.11 -13.19 21.46
CA VAL A 37 -1.79 -11.89 21.66
C VAL A 37 -3.07 -11.97 22.51
N ASP A 38 -3.76 -13.10 22.49
CA ASP A 38 -5.01 -13.31 23.22
C ASP A 38 -4.77 -13.78 24.66
N THR A 39 -3.85 -14.73 24.86
CA THR A 39 -3.60 -15.37 26.16
C THR A 39 -2.40 -14.82 26.92
N LEU A 40 -1.46 -14.16 26.22
CA LEU A 40 -0.14 -13.77 26.73
C LEU A 40 0.76 -14.94 27.16
N GLU A 41 0.36 -16.17 26.85
CA GLU A 41 1.16 -17.36 27.10
C GLU A 41 2.22 -17.55 25.99
N GLU A 42 3.33 -18.17 26.35
CA GLU A 42 4.38 -18.51 25.40
C GLU A 42 4.02 -19.77 24.60
N PHE A 43 4.34 -19.77 23.32
CA PHE A 43 4.17 -20.91 22.41
C PHE A 43 5.36 -21.02 21.47
N GLU A 44 5.60 -22.20 20.92
CA GLU A 44 6.60 -22.41 19.87
C GLU A 44 5.96 -22.24 18.49
N GLU A 45 6.53 -21.36 17.67
CA GLU A 45 6.15 -21.16 16.28
C GLU A 45 7.18 -21.78 15.34
N HIS A 46 6.70 -22.48 14.33
CA HIS A 46 7.51 -23.21 13.34
C HIS A 46 7.36 -22.66 11.93
N PHE A 47 6.44 -21.71 11.72
CA PHE A 47 6.17 -21.13 10.42
C PHE A 47 6.31 -19.61 10.42
N GLU A 48 6.64 -19.08 9.25
CA GLU A 48 6.49 -17.67 8.93
C GLU A 48 5.64 -17.55 7.68
N VAL A 49 4.59 -16.75 7.76
CA VAL A 49 3.71 -16.45 6.62
C VAL A 49 4.00 -15.01 6.15
N SER A 50 4.26 -14.88 4.86
CA SER A 50 4.33 -13.61 4.17
C SER A 50 3.25 -13.57 3.09
N VAL A 51 2.65 -12.41 2.94
CA VAL A 51 1.68 -12.12 1.88
C VAL A 51 2.05 -10.75 1.32
N CYS A 52 2.28 -10.66 0.02
CA CYS A 52 2.51 -9.39 -0.64
C CYS A 52 1.58 -9.28 -1.83
N GLY A 53 1.24 -8.05 -2.19
CA GLY A 53 0.43 -7.80 -3.37
C GLY A 53 1.04 -6.71 -4.23
N GLU A 54 0.57 -6.68 -5.46
CA GLU A 54 0.92 -5.67 -6.45
C GLU A 54 -0.31 -5.37 -7.31
N GLY A 55 -0.66 -4.10 -7.44
CA GLY A 55 -1.85 -3.65 -8.16
C GLY A 55 -2.16 -2.19 -7.85
N GLY A 56 -3.01 -1.53 -8.66
CA GLY A 56 -3.47 -0.17 -8.36
C GLY A 56 -2.35 0.86 -8.10
N CYS A 57 -1.23 0.76 -8.83
CA CYS A 57 0.00 1.57 -8.64
C CYS A 57 0.73 1.43 -7.30
N VAL A 58 0.41 0.41 -6.49
CA VAL A 58 1.08 0.14 -5.21
C VAL A 58 1.59 -1.31 -5.14
N SER A 59 2.57 -1.55 -4.28
CA SER A 59 3.13 -2.89 -4.05
C SER A 59 3.53 -3.11 -2.59
N GLY A 60 3.65 -4.38 -2.20
CA GLY A 60 4.01 -4.79 -0.84
C GLY A 60 2.78 -5.03 0.05
N GLN A 61 2.63 -4.23 1.11
CA GLN A 61 1.52 -4.32 2.07
C GLN A 61 0.33 -3.47 1.62
N CYS A 62 -0.24 -3.78 0.46
CA CYS A 62 -1.33 -3.02 -0.16
C CYS A 62 -2.74 -3.54 0.19
N TYR A 63 -2.89 -4.35 1.25
CA TYR A 63 -4.18 -4.95 1.61
C TYR A 63 -5.24 -3.89 1.99
N ASP A 64 -4.83 -2.72 2.46
CA ASP A 64 -5.72 -1.59 2.78
C ASP A 64 -6.25 -0.87 1.53
N ASP A 65 -5.61 -1.07 0.36
CA ASP A 65 -5.98 -0.45 -0.92
C ASP A 65 -6.93 -1.32 -1.76
N ILE A 66 -7.07 -2.60 -1.40
CA ILE A 66 -7.96 -3.55 -2.10
C ILE A 66 -9.40 -3.31 -1.64
N ALA A 67 -10.29 -2.96 -2.57
CA ALA A 67 -11.71 -2.82 -2.29
C ALA A 67 -12.46 -4.15 -2.51
N PRO A 68 -12.78 -4.96 -1.49
CA PRO A 68 -13.25 -6.32 -1.71
C PRO A 68 -14.65 -6.37 -2.35
N ARG A 69 -14.76 -7.03 -3.50
CA ARG A 69 -15.99 -7.28 -4.28
C ARG A 69 -16.75 -8.52 -3.79
N THR A 70 -16.02 -9.57 -3.40
CA THR A 70 -16.58 -10.90 -3.12
C THR A 70 -16.32 -11.35 -1.68
N PRO A 71 -17.03 -12.38 -1.19
CA PRO A 71 -16.71 -13.02 0.08
C PRO A 71 -15.27 -13.55 0.11
N GLY A 72 -14.78 -14.16 -0.98
CA GLY A 72 -13.41 -14.66 -1.02
C GLY A 72 -12.35 -13.57 -0.89
N GLN A 73 -12.61 -12.38 -1.45
CA GLN A 73 -11.72 -11.23 -1.27
C GLN A 73 -11.73 -10.71 0.17
N LYS A 74 -12.87 -10.78 0.88
CA LYS A 74 -12.91 -10.43 2.32
C LYS A 74 -12.11 -11.44 3.14
N ASP A 75 -12.28 -12.73 2.86
CA ASP A 75 -11.52 -13.81 3.51
C ASP A 75 -10.01 -13.68 3.26
N LEU A 76 -9.62 -13.22 2.06
CA LEU A 76 -8.24 -12.86 1.73
C LEU A 76 -7.69 -11.76 2.64
N LEU A 77 -8.41 -10.65 2.76
CA LEU A 77 -7.97 -9.52 3.59
C LEU A 77 -7.90 -9.91 5.08
N ASP A 78 -8.87 -10.70 5.55
CA ASP A 78 -8.85 -11.25 6.90
C ASP A 78 -7.66 -12.20 7.12
N PHE A 79 -7.36 -13.08 6.16
CA PHE A 79 -6.18 -13.95 6.20
C PHE A 79 -4.89 -13.13 6.24
N TRP A 80 -4.77 -12.14 5.36
CA TRP A 80 -3.59 -11.28 5.24
C TRP A 80 -3.35 -10.54 6.55
N ASN A 81 -4.33 -9.81 7.07
CA ASN A 81 -4.24 -9.09 8.34
C ASN A 81 -3.91 -10.02 9.52
N LYS A 82 -4.42 -11.25 9.48
CA LYS A 82 -4.22 -12.21 10.58
C LYS A 82 -2.83 -12.87 10.58
N TYR A 83 -2.30 -13.22 9.41
CA TYR A 83 -1.13 -14.09 9.32
C TYR A 83 0.09 -13.48 8.62
N HIS A 84 -0.05 -12.39 7.86
CA HIS A 84 1.11 -11.68 7.35
C HIS A 84 2.02 -11.24 8.49
N CYS A 85 3.33 -11.43 8.33
CA CYS A 85 4.30 -11.24 9.41
C CYS A 85 3.92 -11.99 10.70
N CYS A 86 3.24 -13.13 10.56
CA CYS A 86 2.76 -13.99 11.65
C CYS A 86 1.78 -13.30 12.62
N GLY A 87 0.99 -12.35 12.14
CA GLY A 87 0.04 -11.62 12.97
C GLY A 87 0.70 -10.80 14.06
N MET A 88 1.93 -10.33 13.80
CA MET A 88 2.74 -9.55 14.74
C MET A 88 2.02 -8.26 15.14
N ARG A 89 1.87 -8.03 16.44
CA ARG A 89 1.16 -6.88 17.02
C ARG A 89 1.97 -6.24 18.14
N GLY A 90 1.92 -4.90 18.22
CA GLY A 90 2.59 -4.14 19.28
C GLY A 90 1.80 -4.06 20.58
N GLY A 91 0.54 -4.52 20.58
CA GLY A 91 -0.42 -4.40 21.67
C GLY A 91 -1.30 -5.62 21.85
N THR A 92 -1.90 -5.73 23.04
CA THR A 92 -2.98 -6.70 23.31
C THR A 92 -4.24 -6.30 22.55
N LYS A 93 -5.18 -7.24 22.41
CA LYS A 93 -6.48 -6.97 21.78
C LYS A 93 -7.21 -5.76 22.37
N ALA A 94 -7.23 -5.62 23.69
CA ALA A 94 -7.89 -4.49 24.36
C ALA A 94 -7.18 -3.14 24.06
N GLN A 95 -5.85 -3.16 23.94
CA GLN A 95 -5.06 -1.98 23.55
C GLN A 95 -5.37 -1.59 22.10
N ASP A 96 -5.34 -2.57 21.18
CA ASP A 96 -5.65 -2.36 19.76
C ASP A 96 -7.09 -1.86 19.55
N GLU A 97 -8.08 -2.50 20.20
CA GLU A 97 -9.49 -2.11 20.12
C GLU A 97 -9.73 -0.67 20.59
N TYR A 98 -9.05 -0.25 21.66
CA TYR A 98 -9.14 1.14 22.10
C TYR A 98 -8.50 2.09 21.08
N LEU A 99 -7.25 1.82 20.66
CA LEU A 99 -6.49 2.70 19.77
C LEU A 99 -7.09 2.84 18.36
N HIS A 100 -7.83 1.85 17.88
CA HIS A 100 -8.54 1.95 16.59
C HIS A 100 -10.01 2.34 16.75
N GLY A 101 -10.50 2.47 17.99
CA GLY A 101 -11.88 2.79 18.30
C GLY A 101 -12.18 4.29 18.32
N GLU A 102 -13.46 4.62 18.14
CA GLU A 102 -13.99 5.99 18.24
C GLU A 102 -13.73 6.65 19.60
N GLN A 103 -13.59 5.85 20.67
CA GLN A 103 -13.32 6.39 22.00
C GLN A 103 -11.93 7.02 22.09
N TYR A 104 -10.92 6.47 21.42
CA TYR A 104 -9.58 7.06 21.43
C TYR A 104 -9.56 8.41 20.73
N LYS A 105 -10.23 8.54 19.58
CA LYS A 105 -10.43 9.83 18.88
C LYS A 105 -11.10 10.85 19.79
N LYS A 106 -12.20 10.47 20.45
CA LYS A 106 -12.92 11.33 21.41
C LYS A 106 -12.05 11.75 22.58
N ASP A 107 -11.21 10.85 23.11
CA ASP A 107 -10.32 11.17 24.20
C ASP A 107 -9.23 12.14 23.75
N PHE A 108 -8.61 11.92 22.59
CA PHE A 108 -7.64 12.83 22.01
C PHE A 108 -8.23 14.22 21.77
N ASP A 109 -9.37 14.30 21.10
CA ASP A 109 -10.07 15.57 20.83
C ASP A 109 -10.52 16.24 22.12
N GLY A 110 -10.98 15.46 23.10
CA GLY A 110 -11.30 15.93 24.44
C GLY A 110 -10.10 16.58 25.13
N PHE A 111 -8.90 16.02 24.99
CA PHE A 111 -7.66 16.58 25.55
C PHE A 111 -7.34 17.91 24.89
N VAL A 112 -7.39 17.93 23.56
CA VAL A 112 -7.11 19.11 22.76
C VAL A 112 -8.07 20.23 23.13
N ASN A 113 -9.37 19.95 23.16
CA ASN A 113 -10.40 20.92 23.50
C ASN A 113 -10.28 21.44 24.94
N LEU A 114 -10.03 20.54 25.90
CA LEU A 114 -9.86 20.90 27.30
C LEU A 114 -8.70 21.87 27.50
N PHE A 115 -7.53 21.56 26.96
CA PHE A 115 -6.32 22.33 27.24
C PHE A 115 -6.06 23.49 26.27
N SER A 116 -6.72 23.50 25.10
CA SER A 116 -6.66 24.63 24.16
C SER A 116 -7.36 25.88 24.65
N GLY A 117 -8.20 25.81 25.68
CA GLY A 117 -8.81 26.98 26.32
C GLY A 117 -7.89 27.72 27.30
N TYR A 118 -6.81 27.08 27.77
CA TYR A 118 -5.92 27.68 28.77
C TYR A 118 -4.82 28.53 28.12
N ASP A 119 -4.33 29.55 28.82
CA ASP A 119 -3.27 30.42 28.29
C ASP A 119 -1.90 29.72 28.18
N LYS A 120 -0.95 30.36 27.50
CA LYS A 120 0.41 29.82 27.26
C LYS A 120 1.20 29.59 28.56
N ASN A 121 0.99 30.40 29.60
CA ASN A 121 1.71 30.23 30.87
C ASN A 121 1.20 28.99 31.60
N PHE A 122 -0.10 28.74 31.56
CA PHE A 122 -0.67 27.50 32.07
C PHE A 122 -0.12 26.28 31.33
N ARG A 123 -0.13 26.28 29.99
CA ARG A 123 0.34 25.12 29.19
C ARG A 123 1.84 24.83 29.32
N LYS A 124 2.65 25.83 29.67
CA LYS A 124 4.09 25.65 29.96
C LYS A 124 4.35 24.86 31.25
N GLN A 125 3.34 24.72 32.10
CA GLN A 125 3.45 24.04 33.38
C GLN A 125 2.50 22.85 33.40
N PHE A 126 2.95 21.75 34.00
CA PHE A 126 2.09 20.63 34.29
C PHE A 126 2.29 20.21 35.74
N ASP A 127 1.60 20.94 36.62
CA ASP A 127 1.65 20.75 38.06
C ASP A 127 0.51 19.82 38.53
N ASN A 128 0.34 19.70 39.85
CA ASN A 128 -0.75 18.91 40.41
C ASN A 128 -2.13 19.45 40.04
N THR A 129 -2.27 20.75 39.74
CA THR A 129 -3.53 21.34 39.30
C THR A 129 -3.90 20.83 37.91
N SER A 130 -2.98 20.93 36.95
CA SER A 130 -3.16 20.42 35.59
C SER A 130 -3.42 18.92 35.57
N PHE A 131 -2.67 18.16 36.37
CA PHE A 131 -2.89 16.72 36.51
C PHE A 131 -4.28 16.39 37.09
N ASN A 132 -4.73 17.10 38.12
CA ASN A 132 -6.05 16.89 38.71
C ASN A 132 -7.19 17.26 37.75
N ILE A 133 -7.02 18.30 36.94
CA ILE A 133 -7.97 18.68 35.87
C ILE A 133 -8.11 17.52 34.88
N MET A 134 -6.99 16.99 34.40
CA MET A 134 -6.95 15.85 33.48
C MET A 134 -7.61 14.61 34.11
N CYS A 135 -7.26 14.26 35.35
CA CYS A 135 -7.83 13.10 36.04
C CYS A 135 -9.35 13.21 36.23
N LYS A 136 -9.86 14.41 36.56
CA LYS A 136 -11.30 14.64 36.70
C LYS A 136 -12.03 14.56 35.36
N PHE A 137 -11.44 15.14 34.32
CA PHE A 137 -12.05 15.15 32.98
C PHE A 137 -12.22 13.73 32.43
N TYR A 138 -11.19 12.89 32.53
CA TYR A 138 -11.23 11.51 32.04
C TYR A 138 -11.77 10.50 33.05
N GLN A 139 -12.15 10.94 34.26
CA GLN A 139 -12.61 10.07 35.35
C GLN A 139 -11.61 8.91 35.61
N ILE A 140 -10.33 9.26 35.68
CA ILE A 140 -9.23 8.29 35.81
C ILE A 140 -9.33 7.59 37.16
N GLN A 141 -9.34 6.26 37.14
CA GLN A 141 -9.37 5.46 38.36
C GLN A 141 -8.08 5.66 39.18
N PRO A 142 -8.16 5.74 40.52
CA PRO A 142 -7.00 5.99 41.39
C PRO A 142 -5.80 5.06 41.13
N GLU A 143 -6.07 3.78 40.87
CA GLU A 143 -5.07 2.75 40.58
C GLU A 143 -4.26 3.02 39.30
N HIS A 144 -4.81 3.74 38.32
CA HIS A 144 -4.13 4.07 37.07
C HIS A 144 -3.28 5.34 37.16
N MET A 145 -3.53 6.20 38.16
CA MET A 145 -2.88 7.51 38.27
C MET A 145 -1.36 7.41 38.42
N ALA A 146 -0.86 6.41 39.14
CA ALA A 146 0.58 6.20 39.33
C ALA A 146 1.28 5.83 38.01
N VAL A 147 0.65 4.94 37.22
CA VAL A 147 1.15 4.54 35.89
C VAL A 147 1.15 5.74 34.96
N LEU A 148 0.05 6.52 34.92
CA LEU A 148 -0.04 7.72 34.10
C LEU A 148 1.05 8.75 34.44
N ARG A 149 1.30 9.00 35.73
CA ARG A 149 2.41 9.88 36.16
C ARG A 149 3.76 9.36 35.68
N SER A 150 4.00 8.05 35.78
CA SER A 150 5.24 7.43 35.31
C SER A 150 5.42 7.59 33.79
N VAL A 151 4.36 7.35 33.01
CA VAL A 151 4.37 7.56 31.54
C VAL A 151 4.68 9.02 31.20
N ILE A 152 3.98 9.95 31.84
CA ILE A 152 4.17 11.39 31.63
C ILE A 152 5.61 11.82 31.96
N ALA A 153 6.16 11.34 33.06
CA ALA A 153 7.53 11.65 33.47
C ALA A 153 8.56 11.07 32.51
N LYS A 154 8.36 9.83 32.06
CA LYS A 154 9.34 9.09 31.27
C LYS A 154 9.40 9.53 29.80
N TYR A 155 8.25 9.74 29.16
CA TYR A 155 8.20 9.85 27.69
C TYR A 155 8.03 11.28 27.17
N ILE A 156 7.46 12.17 27.98
CA ILE A 156 7.01 13.50 27.51
C ILE A 156 7.47 14.64 28.44
N LYS A 157 8.58 14.42 29.16
CA LYS A 157 9.25 15.41 30.01
C LYS A 157 8.32 16.10 31.02
N ASN A 158 7.39 15.32 31.60
CA ASN A 158 6.39 15.78 32.56
C ASN A 158 5.31 16.73 32.05
N ASN A 159 5.24 17.07 30.75
CA ASN A 159 4.23 18.03 30.25
C ASN A 159 3.47 17.51 29.02
N PRO A 160 2.39 16.73 29.19
CA PRO A 160 1.57 16.24 28.08
C PRO A 160 0.88 17.38 27.30
N ILE A 161 0.59 18.50 27.96
CA ILE A 161 -0.09 19.63 27.32
C ILE A 161 0.84 20.28 26.30
N GLU A 162 2.06 20.61 26.72
CA GLU A 162 3.08 21.14 25.82
C GLU A 162 3.46 20.13 24.75
N TYR A 163 3.54 18.84 25.11
CA TYR A 163 3.89 17.79 24.15
C TYR A 163 2.87 17.69 23.02
N ILE A 164 1.57 17.61 23.32
CA ILE A 164 0.53 17.43 22.29
C ILE A 164 0.22 18.74 21.57
N LEU A 165 0.02 19.85 22.30
CA LEU A 165 -0.46 21.11 21.73
C LEU A 165 0.64 22.06 21.27
N GLY A 166 1.88 21.82 21.70
CA GLY A 166 2.96 22.80 21.55
C GLY A 166 2.74 24.07 22.38
N LEU A 167 3.71 24.98 22.33
CA LEU A 167 3.66 26.31 22.98
C LEU A 167 3.40 27.46 22.00
N ASP A 168 3.38 27.16 20.70
CA ASP A 168 3.22 28.12 19.61
C ASP A 168 2.60 27.42 18.40
N THR A 169 1.92 28.16 17.54
CA THR A 169 1.26 27.63 16.33
C THR A 169 2.24 27.09 15.29
N LYS A 170 3.54 27.40 15.44
CA LYS A 170 4.62 27.02 14.52
C LYS A 170 5.40 25.75 14.88
N ARG A 171 5.14 25.11 16.03
CA ARG A 171 5.79 23.83 16.39
C ARG A 171 4.98 22.66 15.85
N LEU A 172 5.67 21.60 15.43
CA LEU A 172 5.09 20.30 15.11
C LEU A 172 4.27 19.83 16.32
N LYS A 173 2.95 19.70 16.13
CA LYS A 173 2.04 19.14 17.12
C LYS A 173 2.13 17.62 17.03
N HIS A 174 2.28 16.94 18.16
CA HIS A 174 2.19 15.48 18.19
C HIS A 174 0.71 15.10 18.03
N ASP A 175 0.42 14.33 16.99
CA ASP A 175 -0.94 13.94 16.64
C ASP A 175 -1.38 12.64 17.35
N ILE A 176 -2.57 12.18 17.01
CA ILE A 176 -3.15 10.95 17.55
C ILE A 176 -2.35 9.68 17.19
N ASN A 177 -1.46 9.73 16.19
CA ASN A 177 -0.69 8.56 15.76
C ASN A 177 0.65 8.43 16.49
N ASP A 178 1.11 9.49 17.15
CA ASP A 178 2.35 9.52 17.92
C ASP A 178 2.36 8.44 19.03
N LEU A 179 3.49 7.74 19.14
CA LEU A 179 3.66 6.61 20.06
C LEU A 179 3.47 7.02 21.53
N TYR A 180 4.00 8.16 21.94
CA TYR A 180 3.92 8.61 23.33
C TYR A 180 2.56 9.24 23.64
N VAL A 181 1.89 9.80 22.63
CA VAL A 181 0.46 10.13 22.72
C VAL A 181 -0.36 8.88 23.00
N LYS A 182 -0.17 7.80 22.23
CA LYS A 182 -0.82 6.50 22.47
C LYS A 182 -0.57 5.99 23.90
N TYR A 183 0.67 6.09 24.40
CA TYR A 183 1.01 5.67 25.77
C TYR A 183 0.21 6.42 26.85
N ILE A 184 0.06 7.75 26.71
CA ILE A 184 -0.70 8.57 27.66
C ILE A 184 -2.15 8.12 27.73
N PHE A 185 -2.79 7.98 26.56
CA PHE A 185 -4.22 7.65 26.48
C PHE A 185 -4.52 6.22 26.89
N LEU A 186 -3.63 5.27 26.57
CA LEU A 186 -3.69 3.93 27.14
C LEU A 186 -3.57 3.99 28.67
N ALA A 187 -2.68 4.82 29.23
CA ALA A 187 -2.52 4.94 30.67
C ALA A 187 -3.73 5.61 31.35
N ILE A 188 -4.35 6.60 30.70
CA ILE A 188 -5.61 7.22 31.13
C ILE A 188 -6.71 6.15 31.29
N ARG A 189 -6.77 5.20 30.36
CA ARG A 189 -7.77 4.11 30.37
C ARG A 189 -7.34 2.87 31.15
N GLY A 190 -6.16 2.87 31.76
CA GLY A 190 -5.63 1.69 32.47
C GLY A 190 -5.17 0.55 31.56
N LEU A 191 -5.05 0.80 30.26
CA LEU A 191 -4.66 -0.18 29.24
C LEU A 191 -3.17 -0.16 28.94
N TYR A 192 -2.40 0.81 29.43
CA TYR A 192 -0.96 0.88 29.14
C TYR A 192 -0.19 -0.38 29.59
N ILE A 193 -0.61 -0.95 30.71
CA ILE A 193 -0.21 -2.27 31.18
C ILE A 193 -1.48 -3.11 31.25
N ASP A 194 -1.69 -3.97 30.27
CA ASP A 194 -2.86 -4.87 30.20
C ASP A 194 -2.41 -6.30 30.54
N LYS A 195 -2.99 -6.87 31.61
CA LYS A 195 -2.63 -8.21 32.13
C LYS A 195 -1.10 -8.44 32.30
N GLY A 196 -0.37 -7.37 32.64
CA GLY A 196 1.09 -7.40 32.80
C GLY A 196 1.89 -7.14 31.51
N PHE A 197 1.24 -7.11 30.34
CA PHE A 197 1.87 -6.71 29.09
C PHE A 197 1.85 -5.18 28.92
N LYS A 198 3.01 -4.61 28.67
CA LYS A 198 3.18 -3.18 28.42
C LYS A 198 3.18 -2.91 26.92
N TYR A 199 2.30 -2.02 26.45
CA TYR A 199 2.20 -1.69 25.03
C TYR A 199 3.56 -1.24 24.45
N GLY A 200 3.94 -1.82 23.31
CA GLY A 200 5.20 -1.55 22.62
C GLY A 200 6.48 -2.02 23.34
N ALA A 201 6.36 -2.86 24.38
CA ALA A 201 7.53 -3.41 25.08
C ALA A 201 8.11 -4.67 24.42
N ASP A 202 7.29 -5.39 23.66
CA ASP A 202 7.63 -6.60 22.92
C ASP A 202 6.59 -6.82 21.81
N TRP A 203 6.80 -7.82 20.96
CA TRP A 203 5.83 -8.23 19.94
C TRP A 203 4.94 -9.38 20.45
N LEU A 204 3.65 -9.30 20.14
CA LEU A 204 2.67 -10.36 20.35
C LEU A 204 2.29 -10.99 19.01
N TYR A 205 1.89 -12.26 19.03
CA TYR A 205 1.68 -13.05 17.82
C TYR A 205 0.39 -13.86 17.88
N LEU A 206 -0.13 -14.19 16.70
CA LEU A 206 -1.16 -15.21 16.54
C LEU A 206 -0.49 -16.52 16.08
N PRO A 207 -0.80 -17.67 16.69
CA PRO A 207 -0.28 -18.95 16.23
C PRO A 207 -0.71 -19.22 14.78
N ILE A 208 0.25 -19.62 13.94
CA ILE A 208 -0.04 -20.03 12.58
C ILE A 208 -0.60 -21.46 12.61
N PRO A 209 -1.75 -21.72 11.96
CA PRO A 209 -2.31 -23.07 11.87
C PRO A 209 -1.37 -24.04 11.14
N GLU A 210 -1.25 -25.28 11.62
CA GLU A 210 -0.45 -26.33 10.94
C GLU A 210 -0.95 -26.63 9.52
N ASP A 211 -2.23 -26.38 9.23
CA ASP A 211 -2.86 -26.56 7.93
C ASP A 211 -2.82 -25.28 7.06
N VAL A 212 -1.99 -24.29 7.37
CA VAL A 212 -1.94 -22.98 6.69
C VAL A 212 -1.82 -23.09 5.17
N CYS A 213 -0.98 -24.00 4.66
CA CYS A 213 -0.84 -24.18 3.20
C CYS A 213 -2.16 -24.61 2.54
N LYS A 214 -2.90 -25.54 3.17
CA LYS A 214 -4.21 -25.99 2.66
C LYS A 214 -5.26 -24.88 2.72
N ARG A 215 -5.17 -23.99 3.71
CA ARG A 215 -6.05 -22.81 3.81
C ARG A 215 -5.77 -21.82 2.68
N ILE A 216 -4.48 -21.59 2.38
CA ILE A 216 -4.09 -20.76 1.23
C ILE A 216 -4.60 -21.41 -0.06
N ASP A 217 -4.44 -22.74 -0.21
CA ASP A 217 -4.93 -23.43 -1.40
C ASP A 217 -6.44 -23.23 -1.62
N ALA A 218 -7.24 -23.46 -0.59
CA ALA A 218 -8.69 -23.30 -0.66
C ALA A 218 -9.11 -21.85 -0.93
N LEU A 219 -8.41 -20.87 -0.32
CA LEU A 219 -8.64 -19.45 -0.57
C LEU A 219 -8.34 -19.08 -2.02
N CYS A 220 -7.18 -19.50 -2.55
CA CYS A 220 -6.82 -19.25 -3.94
C CYS A 220 -7.79 -19.90 -4.93
N GLU A 221 -8.25 -21.13 -4.67
CA GLU A 221 -9.25 -21.80 -5.50
C GLU A 221 -10.59 -21.06 -5.52
N MET A 222 -11.04 -20.58 -4.36
CA MET A 222 -12.25 -19.77 -4.26
C MET A 222 -12.13 -18.47 -5.06
N LEU A 223 -11.03 -17.74 -4.88
CA LEU A 223 -10.76 -16.49 -5.61
C LEU A 223 -10.67 -16.71 -7.14
N GLN A 224 -10.02 -17.80 -7.57
CA GLN A 224 -9.94 -18.15 -8.99
C GLN A 224 -11.31 -18.46 -9.60
N ASN A 225 -12.20 -19.11 -8.85
CA ASN A 225 -13.57 -19.35 -9.30
C ASN A 225 -14.36 -18.04 -9.40
N GLU A 226 -14.23 -17.15 -8.43
CA GLU A 226 -14.87 -15.83 -8.44
C GLU A 226 -14.39 -14.94 -9.60
N GLU A 227 -13.11 -15.02 -9.98
CA GLU A 227 -12.59 -14.34 -11.16
C GLU A 227 -13.07 -14.97 -12.46
N LYS A 228 -13.17 -16.29 -12.52
CA LYS A 228 -13.74 -16.98 -13.68
C LYS A 228 -15.19 -16.59 -13.90
N GLU A 229 -15.99 -16.48 -12.82
CA GLU A 229 -17.37 -16.01 -12.89
C GLU A 229 -17.45 -14.56 -13.40
N LEU A 230 -16.55 -13.69 -12.94
CA LEU A 230 -16.46 -12.31 -13.43
C LEU A 230 -16.13 -12.27 -14.93
N SER A 231 -15.06 -12.94 -15.38
CA SER A 231 -14.71 -13.00 -16.81
C SER A 231 -15.84 -13.55 -17.67
N GLN A 232 -16.55 -14.58 -17.19
CA GLN A 232 -17.73 -15.11 -17.90
C GLN A 232 -18.88 -14.10 -17.99
N SER A 233 -19.03 -13.22 -17.00
CA SER A 233 -20.06 -12.18 -17.01
C SER A 233 -19.74 -11.01 -17.95
N LEU A 234 -18.44 -10.75 -18.19
CA LEU A 234 -17.96 -9.72 -19.10
C LEU A 234 -17.91 -10.19 -20.55
N ALA A 235 -17.75 -11.50 -20.78
CA ALA A 235 -17.56 -12.07 -22.11
C ALA A 235 -18.66 -11.67 -23.12
N VAL A 236 -18.24 -11.03 -24.21
CA VAL A 236 -19.11 -10.65 -25.33
C VAL A 236 -19.07 -11.65 -26.48
N SER A 237 -20.02 -11.55 -27.42
CA SER A 237 -19.98 -12.37 -28.64
C SER A 237 -18.73 -12.07 -29.45
N GLY A 238 -17.96 -13.11 -29.79
CA GLY A 238 -16.71 -12.95 -30.52
C GLY A 238 -15.51 -12.63 -29.62
N ASP A 239 -15.64 -12.70 -28.30
CA ASP A 239 -14.52 -12.60 -27.37
C ASP A 239 -13.38 -13.57 -27.71
N PHE A 240 -12.15 -13.20 -27.37
CA PHE A 240 -10.95 -13.99 -27.68
C PHE A 240 -9.86 -13.75 -26.63
N ASN A 241 -8.99 -14.75 -26.44
CA ASN A 241 -7.92 -14.73 -25.46
C ASN A 241 -6.61 -14.26 -26.10
N MET A 242 -6.00 -13.19 -25.57
CA MET A 242 -4.72 -12.64 -26.03
C MET A 242 -3.52 -13.18 -25.22
N ALA A 243 -3.72 -14.17 -24.35
CA ALA A 243 -2.66 -14.84 -23.61
C ALA A 243 -1.88 -15.87 -24.46
N GLY A 244 -0.65 -16.17 -24.04
CA GLY A 244 0.24 -17.16 -24.66
C GLY A 244 0.86 -16.67 -25.98
N ASP A 245 0.99 -17.59 -26.93
CA ASP A 245 1.57 -17.33 -28.26
C ASP A 245 0.55 -16.69 -29.22
N PHE A 246 -0.13 -15.63 -28.78
CA PHE A 246 -1.17 -14.96 -29.57
C PHE A 246 -0.57 -14.21 -30.77
N GLU A 247 -1.11 -14.42 -31.97
CA GLU A 247 -0.69 -13.73 -33.20
C GLU A 247 -1.64 -12.57 -33.53
N ALA A 248 -1.14 -11.34 -33.43
CA ALA A 248 -1.88 -10.13 -33.76
C ALA A 248 -1.87 -9.84 -35.27
N THR A 249 -2.84 -10.43 -35.97
CA THR A 249 -3.03 -10.27 -37.42
C THR A 249 -3.95 -9.09 -37.75
N LYS A 250 -3.93 -8.62 -39.01
CA LYS A 250 -4.86 -7.61 -39.51
C LYS A 250 -6.34 -7.90 -39.22
N ASP A 251 -6.76 -9.15 -39.39
CA ASP A 251 -8.15 -9.57 -39.12
C ASP A 251 -8.54 -9.37 -37.65
N ILE A 252 -7.59 -9.54 -36.71
CA ILE A 252 -7.81 -9.25 -35.29
C ILE A 252 -7.95 -7.75 -35.06
N ILE A 253 -7.13 -6.92 -35.72
CA ILE A 253 -7.22 -5.46 -35.59
C ILE A 253 -8.56 -4.96 -36.12
N GLU A 254 -8.97 -5.39 -37.32
CA GLU A 254 -10.28 -5.04 -37.91
C GLU A 254 -11.44 -5.47 -36.98
N LYS A 255 -11.31 -6.63 -36.34
CA LYS A 255 -12.29 -7.11 -35.35
C LYS A 255 -12.32 -6.26 -34.07
N VAL A 256 -11.17 -5.85 -33.53
CA VAL A 256 -11.10 -4.96 -32.36
C VAL A 256 -11.71 -3.61 -32.68
N MET A 257 -11.41 -3.05 -33.85
CA MET A 257 -12.01 -1.79 -34.32
C MET A 257 -13.54 -1.88 -34.37
N GLU A 258 -14.09 -2.99 -34.88
CA GLU A 258 -15.55 -3.19 -34.91
C GLU A 258 -16.15 -3.37 -33.50
N MET A 259 -15.48 -4.14 -32.64
CA MET A 259 -15.98 -4.44 -31.29
C MET A 259 -15.90 -3.23 -30.34
N ARG A 260 -14.86 -2.40 -30.45
CA ARG A 260 -14.64 -1.21 -29.60
C ARG A 260 -15.13 0.11 -30.21
N ASP A 261 -15.48 0.12 -31.49
CA ASP A 261 -15.76 1.36 -32.25
C ASP A 261 -14.59 2.35 -32.14
N CYS A 262 -13.38 1.88 -32.47
CA CYS A 262 -12.15 2.67 -32.38
C CYS A 262 -11.37 2.67 -33.72
N ASP A 263 -10.36 3.54 -33.81
CA ASP A 263 -9.45 3.55 -34.95
C ASP A 263 -8.40 2.44 -34.89
N GLU A 264 -7.63 2.29 -35.97
CA GLU A 264 -6.61 1.25 -36.09
C GLU A 264 -5.47 1.43 -35.07
N GLU A 265 -5.16 2.68 -34.70
CA GLU A 265 -4.07 3.03 -33.80
C GLU A 265 -4.42 2.61 -32.36
N GLU A 266 -5.61 2.97 -31.88
CA GLU A 266 -6.14 2.49 -30.60
C GLU A 266 -6.28 0.96 -30.58
N ALA A 267 -6.78 0.36 -31.67
CA ALA A 267 -6.93 -1.10 -31.75
C ALA A 267 -5.59 -1.83 -31.61
N LYS A 268 -4.52 -1.33 -32.26
CA LYS A 268 -3.17 -1.91 -32.12
C LYS A 268 -2.65 -1.81 -30.70
N ARG A 269 -2.85 -0.65 -30.04
CA ARG A 269 -2.44 -0.42 -28.65
C ARG A 269 -3.22 -1.28 -27.66
N PHE A 270 -4.52 -1.45 -27.91
CA PHE A 270 -5.39 -2.35 -27.16
C PHE A 270 -4.87 -3.79 -27.23
N VAL A 271 -4.59 -4.30 -28.43
CA VAL A 271 -4.07 -5.67 -28.61
C VAL A 271 -2.69 -5.83 -27.97
N ALA A 272 -1.80 -4.85 -28.11
CA ALA A 272 -0.49 -4.87 -27.46
C ALA A 272 -0.62 -4.99 -25.93
N LEU A 273 -1.51 -4.22 -25.31
CA LEU A 273 -1.75 -4.30 -23.87
C LEU A 273 -2.42 -5.62 -23.47
N GLY A 274 -3.34 -6.13 -24.29
CA GLY A 274 -4.00 -7.42 -24.05
C GLY A 274 -3.02 -8.59 -24.03
N ILE A 275 -2.05 -8.59 -24.94
CA ILE A 275 -0.94 -9.55 -24.94
C ILE A 275 -0.06 -9.33 -23.69
N HIS A 276 0.32 -8.08 -23.40
CA HIS A 276 1.16 -7.77 -22.24
C HIS A 276 0.54 -8.26 -20.92
N LEU A 277 -0.76 -8.04 -20.73
CA LEU A 277 -1.48 -8.40 -19.51
C LEU A 277 -2.00 -9.84 -19.51
N GLN A 278 -1.93 -10.54 -20.65
CA GLN A 278 -2.41 -11.91 -20.85
C GLN A 278 -3.91 -12.03 -20.60
N LEU A 279 -4.70 -11.12 -21.18
CA LEU A 279 -6.14 -10.99 -20.94
C LEU A 279 -6.98 -11.43 -22.13
N THR A 280 -8.26 -11.70 -21.89
CA THR A 280 -9.25 -11.74 -22.96
C THR A 280 -9.58 -10.33 -23.44
N PHE A 281 -10.18 -10.23 -24.62
CA PHE A 281 -10.71 -8.95 -25.12
C PHE A 281 -11.64 -8.34 -24.07
N SER A 282 -12.63 -9.09 -23.60
CA SER A 282 -13.66 -8.55 -22.69
C SER A 282 -13.11 -8.17 -21.32
N ASP A 283 -12.12 -8.91 -20.80
CA ASP A 283 -11.47 -8.58 -19.53
C ASP A 283 -10.66 -7.28 -19.60
N LEU A 284 -10.08 -6.97 -20.77
CA LEU A 284 -9.36 -5.72 -20.98
C LEU A 284 -10.31 -4.56 -21.28
N ASP A 285 -11.30 -4.82 -22.15
CA ASP A 285 -12.24 -3.83 -22.68
C ASP A 285 -12.97 -3.06 -21.58
N ASP A 286 -13.36 -3.76 -20.52
CA ASP A 286 -14.11 -3.23 -19.38
C ASP A 286 -13.43 -2.04 -18.68
N THR A 287 -12.09 -1.94 -18.74
CA THR A 287 -11.33 -0.90 -18.04
C THR A 287 -10.38 -0.10 -18.94
N PHE A 288 -10.20 -0.50 -20.20
CA PHE A 288 -9.26 0.15 -21.10
C PHE A 288 -9.77 1.53 -21.55
N GLN A 289 -9.04 2.57 -21.16
CA GLN A 289 -9.32 3.96 -21.52
C GLN A 289 -8.04 4.71 -21.91
N SER A 290 -8.18 5.68 -22.83
CA SER A 290 -7.11 6.62 -23.15
C SER A 290 -7.16 7.82 -22.20
N ASN A 291 -6.06 8.11 -21.53
CA ASN A 291 -5.91 9.25 -20.62
C ASN A 291 -5.22 10.44 -21.30
N ASP A 292 -4.30 10.18 -22.23
CA ASP A 292 -3.56 11.20 -22.99
C ASP A 292 -2.85 10.55 -24.21
N ASP A 293 -2.04 11.33 -24.93
CA ASP A 293 -1.20 10.85 -26.03
C ASP A 293 -0.32 9.66 -25.59
N CYS A 294 -0.56 8.51 -26.23
CA CYS A 294 0.07 7.22 -25.91
C CYS A 294 -0.09 6.76 -24.44
N LEU A 295 -0.93 7.41 -23.62
CA LEU A 295 -1.12 7.06 -22.21
C LEU A 295 -2.51 6.42 -22.02
N TYR A 296 -2.51 5.18 -21.56
CA TYR A 296 -3.71 4.38 -21.39
C TYR A 296 -3.78 3.85 -19.98
N GLU A 297 -4.99 3.64 -19.49
CA GLU A 297 -5.24 2.99 -18.21
C GLU A 297 -6.01 1.70 -18.45
N ALA A 298 -5.60 0.65 -17.75
CA ALA A 298 -6.36 -0.60 -17.67
C ALA A 298 -6.14 -1.23 -16.30
N ASN A 299 -7.21 -1.79 -15.74
CA ASN A 299 -7.21 -2.43 -14.42
C ASN A 299 -6.55 -1.59 -13.30
N GLY A 300 -6.77 -0.27 -13.32
CA GLY A 300 -6.25 0.68 -12.33
C GLY A 300 -4.74 0.94 -12.41
N THR A 301 -4.10 0.64 -13.55
CA THR A 301 -2.69 0.95 -13.80
C THR A 301 -2.54 1.69 -15.12
N GLU A 302 -1.68 2.71 -15.12
CA GLU A 302 -1.36 3.49 -16.31
C GLU A 302 -0.18 2.88 -17.08
N TYR A 303 -0.26 2.96 -18.42
CA TYR A 303 0.69 2.41 -19.37
C TYR A 303 0.95 3.41 -20.48
N TYR A 304 2.22 3.63 -20.80
CA TYR A 304 2.62 4.21 -22.07
C TYR A 304 2.61 3.12 -23.15
N ILE A 305 1.82 3.34 -24.21
CA ILE A 305 1.60 2.41 -25.31
C ILE A 305 1.70 3.16 -26.63
N GLY A 306 2.72 2.82 -27.43
CA GLY A 306 2.96 3.48 -28.71
C GLY A 306 4.16 2.90 -29.42
N THR A 307 4.45 3.41 -30.60
CA THR A 307 5.69 3.11 -31.31
C THR A 307 6.88 3.71 -30.56
N GLU A 308 8.07 3.14 -30.74
CA GLU A 308 9.30 3.66 -30.10
C GLU A 308 9.51 5.16 -30.37
N LYS A 309 9.20 5.63 -31.58
CA LYS A 309 9.34 7.05 -31.95
C LYS A 309 8.37 7.97 -31.21
N GLU A 310 7.13 7.54 -31.01
CA GLU A 310 6.13 8.31 -30.26
C GLU A 310 6.57 8.47 -28.81
N LEU A 311 7.03 7.37 -28.20
CA LEU A 311 7.49 7.38 -26.81
C LEU A 311 8.80 8.14 -26.62
N GLU A 312 9.72 8.10 -27.59
CA GLU A 312 10.91 8.97 -27.64
C GLU A 312 10.54 10.46 -27.68
N GLN A 313 9.51 10.81 -28.46
CA GLN A 313 9.05 12.19 -28.54
C GLN A 313 8.44 12.66 -27.22
N ILE A 314 7.56 11.85 -26.61
CA ILE A 314 6.96 12.18 -25.30
C ILE A 314 8.04 12.30 -24.22
N ALA A 315 9.03 11.41 -24.21
CA ALA A 315 10.16 11.50 -23.29
C ALA A 315 10.99 12.76 -23.52
N SER A 316 11.24 13.13 -24.78
CA SER A 316 11.93 14.36 -25.14
C SER A 316 11.17 15.58 -24.61
N ASP A 317 9.87 15.66 -24.88
CA ASP A 317 9.04 16.80 -24.46
C ASP A 317 9.04 16.92 -22.92
N ARG A 318 8.89 15.79 -22.19
CA ARG A 318 8.99 15.77 -20.73
C ARG A 318 10.34 16.30 -20.22
N VAL A 319 11.46 15.86 -20.79
CA VAL A 319 12.80 16.27 -20.37
C VAL A 319 13.07 17.76 -20.64
N TYR A 320 12.54 18.30 -21.73
CA TYR A 320 12.79 19.69 -22.13
C TYR A 320 11.79 20.69 -21.52
N ASP A 321 10.59 20.26 -21.17
CA ASP A 321 9.53 21.14 -20.66
C ASP A 321 9.34 21.07 -19.13
N ASP A 322 9.92 20.07 -18.45
CA ASP A 322 9.84 19.93 -16.99
C ASP A 322 11.02 20.61 -16.28
N ASP A 323 10.71 21.67 -15.52
CA ASP A 323 11.66 22.46 -14.72
C ASP A 323 12.45 21.61 -13.70
N GLU A 324 11.96 20.42 -13.34
CA GLU A 324 12.64 19.51 -12.41
C GLU A 324 13.99 19.03 -12.97
N TYR A 325 14.13 18.84 -14.29
CA TYR A 325 15.40 18.46 -14.89
C TYR A 325 16.46 19.56 -14.82
N GLU A 326 16.05 20.83 -14.83
CA GLU A 326 16.99 21.92 -14.56
C GLU A 326 17.49 21.85 -13.11
N TYR A 327 16.60 21.55 -12.16
CA TYR A 327 16.98 21.36 -10.77
C TYR A 327 17.98 20.20 -10.61
N PHE A 328 17.71 19.03 -11.19
CA PHE A 328 18.63 17.88 -11.15
C PHE A 328 19.98 18.19 -11.80
N TRP A 329 20.00 18.91 -12.92
CA TRP A 329 21.24 19.37 -13.53
C TRP A 329 22.04 20.28 -12.59
N ARG A 330 21.41 21.24 -11.91
CA ARG A 330 22.07 22.13 -10.95
C ARG A 330 22.69 21.35 -9.79
N GLU A 331 21.99 20.36 -9.25
CA GLU A 331 22.51 19.48 -8.21
C GLU A 331 23.68 18.63 -8.72
N ALA A 332 23.60 18.10 -9.94
CA ALA A 332 24.69 17.34 -10.57
C ALA A 332 25.94 18.20 -10.78
N VAL A 333 25.78 19.46 -11.19
CA VAL A 333 26.89 20.44 -11.30
C VAL A 333 27.49 20.73 -9.92
N ALA A 334 26.65 20.98 -8.91
CA ALA A 334 27.10 21.24 -7.54
C ALA A 334 27.88 20.05 -6.94
N ALA A 335 27.44 18.83 -7.24
CA ALA A 335 28.11 17.59 -6.88
C ALA A 335 29.38 17.30 -7.71
N LYS A 336 29.65 18.09 -8.75
CA LYS A 336 30.74 17.88 -9.74
C LYS A 336 30.61 16.57 -10.52
N SER A 337 29.38 16.08 -10.69
CA SER A 337 29.06 14.86 -11.44
C SER A 337 28.95 15.12 -12.95
N THR A 338 28.77 16.38 -13.37
CA THR A 338 28.82 16.81 -14.78
C THR A 338 29.47 18.19 -14.92
N THR A 339 30.04 18.46 -16.08
CA THR A 339 30.50 19.79 -16.51
C THR A 339 29.75 20.30 -17.74
N ASP A 340 28.75 19.55 -18.19
CA ASP A 340 28.02 19.83 -19.42
C ASP A 340 27.03 20.98 -19.23
N SER A 341 26.74 21.68 -20.32
CA SER A 341 25.65 22.65 -20.34
C SER A 341 24.32 21.93 -20.07
N LEU A 342 23.30 22.61 -19.52
CA LEU A 342 21.97 22.02 -19.33
C LEU A 342 21.48 21.32 -20.61
N LYS A 343 21.56 22.01 -21.75
CA LYS A 343 21.13 21.46 -23.04
C LYS A 343 21.85 20.18 -23.44
N ASP A 344 23.16 20.08 -23.19
CA ASP A 344 23.93 18.89 -23.55
C ASP A 344 23.73 17.77 -22.53
N TRP A 345 23.54 18.11 -21.26
CA TRP A 345 23.17 17.16 -20.21
C TRP A 345 21.80 16.53 -20.46
N LEU A 346 20.78 17.30 -20.84
CA LEU A 346 19.46 16.76 -21.19
C LEU A 346 19.52 15.78 -22.37
N LYS A 347 20.40 16.01 -23.36
CA LYS A 347 20.61 15.03 -24.44
C LYS A 347 21.22 13.72 -23.93
N LEU A 348 22.08 13.78 -22.92
CA LEU A 348 22.64 12.57 -22.31
C LEU A 348 21.57 11.80 -21.56
N VAL A 349 20.68 12.49 -20.83
CA VAL A 349 19.53 11.86 -20.17
C VAL A 349 18.67 11.10 -21.18
N LEU A 350 18.41 11.70 -22.36
CA LEU A 350 17.64 11.04 -23.43
C LEU A 350 18.39 9.87 -24.10
N GLN A 351 19.72 9.82 -24.06
CA GLN A 351 20.50 8.72 -24.63
C GLN A 351 20.31 7.41 -23.87
N ASP A 352 19.92 7.46 -22.60
CA ASP A 352 19.63 6.28 -21.79
C ASP A 352 18.26 5.66 -22.14
N GLY A 353 17.56 6.22 -23.13
CA GLY A 353 16.30 5.72 -23.68
C GLY A 353 15.07 6.33 -23.03
N TRP A 354 13.95 6.31 -23.77
CA TRP A 354 12.68 6.90 -23.34
C TRP A 354 12.09 6.23 -22.09
N CYS A 355 12.33 4.93 -21.89
CA CYS A 355 11.68 4.16 -20.83
C CYS A 355 12.09 4.64 -19.44
N ASN A 356 13.36 4.98 -19.20
CA ASN A 356 13.81 5.48 -17.89
C ASN A 356 13.21 6.85 -17.52
N ILE A 357 12.69 7.58 -18.52
CA ILE A 357 12.07 8.90 -18.34
C ILE A 357 10.56 8.75 -18.09
N LEU A 358 9.91 7.82 -18.78
CA LEU A 358 8.46 7.64 -18.74
C LEU A 358 7.98 6.61 -17.71
N ASN A 359 8.81 5.62 -17.37
CA ASN A 359 8.48 4.56 -16.41
C ASN A 359 8.93 4.96 -15.00
N SER A 360 7.98 5.11 -14.10
CA SER A 360 8.18 5.45 -12.69
C SER A 360 8.21 4.21 -11.78
N TYR A 361 8.32 3.02 -12.38
CA TYR A 361 8.20 1.73 -11.70
C TYR A 361 9.53 0.94 -11.72
N ASP A 362 9.77 0.12 -12.74
CA ASP A 362 10.93 -0.78 -12.82
C ASP A 362 11.89 -0.46 -13.97
N GLY A 363 11.59 0.59 -14.74
CA GLY A 363 12.39 1.04 -15.88
C GLY A 363 12.34 0.12 -17.09
N LYS A 364 11.37 -0.80 -17.17
CA LYS A 364 11.28 -1.78 -18.27
C LYS A 364 10.06 -1.56 -19.16
N TYR A 365 10.20 -2.00 -20.41
CA TYR A 365 9.13 -2.08 -21.37
C TYR A 365 9.25 -3.39 -22.17
N GLU A 366 8.15 -3.80 -22.77
CA GLU A 366 8.12 -4.88 -23.75
C GLU A 366 7.62 -4.35 -25.09
N SER A 367 7.94 -5.04 -26.18
CA SER A 367 7.55 -4.67 -27.54
C SER A 367 6.88 -5.85 -28.23
N TYR A 368 5.74 -5.59 -28.87
CA TYR A 368 4.91 -6.59 -29.50
C TYR A 368 4.73 -6.27 -30.98
N ASN A 369 4.82 -7.29 -31.84
CA ASN A 369 4.56 -7.16 -33.26
C ASN A 369 3.05 -7.29 -33.52
N ILE A 370 2.42 -6.18 -33.89
CA ILE A 370 0.99 -6.05 -34.13
C ILE A 370 0.80 -5.68 -35.60
N ASP A 371 0.34 -6.63 -36.41
CA ASP A 371 0.17 -6.47 -37.86
C ASP A 371 1.41 -5.90 -38.60
N GLY A 372 2.61 -6.35 -38.20
CA GLY A 372 3.87 -5.93 -38.82
C GLY A 372 4.48 -4.65 -38.24
N GLU A 373 3.80 -4.01 -37.29
CA GLU A 373 4.28 -2.82 -36.56
C GLU A 373 4.64 -3.17 -35.12
N TYR A 374 5.74 -2.62 -34.60
CA TYR A 374 6.16 -2.87 -33.22
C TYR A 374 5.59 -1.80 -32.30
N ILE A 375 4.76 -2.23 -31.34
CA ILE A 375 4.15 -1.39 -30.31
C ILE A 375 4.82 -1.70 -28.97
N CYS A 376 5.36 -0.68 -28.33
CA CYS A 376 5.96 -0.75 -27.01
C CYS A 376 4.88 -0.56 -25.93
N VAL A 377 4.99 -1.31 -24.84
CA VAL A 377 4.15 -1.17 -23.64
C VAL A 377 5.08 -1.00 -22.44
N SER A 378 4.91 0.08 -21.70
CA SER A 378 5.65 0.36 -20.46
C SER A 378 4.69 0.83 -19.38
N ARG A 379 4.87 0.33 -18.15
CA ARG A 379 4.12 0.83 -17.00
C ARG A 379 4.58 2.24 -16.67
N ARG A 380 3.64 3.13 -16.38
CA ARG A 380 3.95 4.49 -15.95
C ARG A 380 4.46 4.54 -14.51
#